data_AF-A0A850PYU0-F1
#
_entry.id   AF-A0A850PYU0-F1
#
_cell.length_a   1.000
_cell.length_b   1.000
_cell.length_c   1.000
_cell.angle_alpha   90.00
_cell.angle_beta   90.00
_cell.angle_gamma   90.00
#
_symmetry.space_group_name_H-M   'P 1'
#
loop_
_entity.id
_entity.type
_entity.pdbx_description
1 polymer ?
#
loop_
_entity_poly.entity_id
_entity_poly.type
_entity_poly.pdbx_seq_one_letter_code
_entity_poly.pdbx_strand_id
1 'polypeptide(L)'
;MSIEKFKFQDIARSERYFTATLLPHLLMANGFEGVRILFKYLFGDIFVQNGDDYEVVSEVDPVRDGGIYNSMIRKEFNLNGRVAVPDLFVRWGDRILVIEAKFFTQPNNTDLIDQLSQQKKAIELVMNYTSYLPSNIVYCLLLFLKPNDLIPENGDLVFTWYEIQNIFSIWDNPNNSYDIIHTIGVLKRSIKRAEEEIKFSDRITFSRINSFDELLKQIPNLTSTGKIWVGFGEGLDTVSDLNGLIHRSHFKVTDDPKGSKNWVRLDELYSKYLSLKYSQS
;
A
#
# COMPACT_ATOMS: atom_id res chain seq x y z
N MET A 1 15.68 23.52 -9.55
CA MET A 1 14.55 22.56 -9.68
C MET A 1 14.85 21.39 -8.78
N SER A 2 14.09 21.19 -7.72
CA SER A 2 14.19 19.99 -6.87
C SER A 2 13.60 18.80 -7.61
N ILE A 3 14.33 17.69 -7.66
CA ILE A 3 13.80 16.40 -8.08
C ILE A 3 12.97 15.89 -6.89
N GLU A 4 11.67 16.19 -6.87
CA GLU A 4 10.75 15.56 -5.92
C GLU A 4 10.56 14.09 -6.32
N LYS A 5 11.20 13.20 -5.58
CA LYS A 5 10.82 11.78 -5.52
C LYS A 5 9.37 11.68 -5.04
N PHE A 6 8.60 10.76 -5.64
CA PHE A 6 7.18 10.46 -5.48
C PHE A 6 6.51 11.02 -4.19
N LYS A 7 5.38 11.76 -4.33
CA LYS A 7 4.64 12.22 -3.14
C LYS A 7 3.84 11.07 -2.51
N PHE A 8 4.05 10.90 -1.21
CA PHE A 8 3.46 9.93 -0.28
C PHE A 8 1.94 9.70 -0.41
N GLN A 9 1.15 10.69 -0.86
CA GLN A 9 -0.31 10.70 -0.70
C GLN A 9 -1.09 9.76 -1.65
N ASP A 10 -0.66 9.64 -2.91
CA ASP A 10 -1.34 8.78 -3.91
C ASP A 10 -0.90 7.31 -3.79
N ILE A 11 0.35 7.14 -3.36
CA ILE A 11 0.87 5.84 -2.95
C ILE A 11 0.14 5.39 -1.69
N ALA A 12 0.00 6.22 -0.66
CA ALA A 12 -0.66 5.85 0.59
C ALA A 12 -2.12 5.40 0.39
N ARG A 13 -2.89 6.02 -0.53
CA ARG A 13 -4.27 5.57 -0.83
C ARG A 13 -4.30 4.19 -1.49
N SER A 14 -3.35 3.95 -2.39
CA SER A 14 -3.24 2.65 -3.07
C SER A 14 -2.70 1.59 -2.11
N GLU A 15 -1.69 1.90 -1.30
CA GLU A 15 -1.14 1.04 -0.25
C GLU A 15 -2.23 0.62 0.74
N ARG A 16 -3.00 1.56 1.28
CA ARG A 16 -4.11 1.26 2.19
C ARG A 16 -5.14 0.33 1.58
N TYR A 17 -5.42 0.42 0.28
CA TYR A 17 -6.32 -0.53 -0.36
C TYR A 17 -5.78 -1.97 -0.33
N PHE A 18 -4.47 -2.17 -0.51
CA PHE A 18 -3.87 -3.50 -0.41
C PHE A 18 -3.84 -4.01 1.04
N THR A 19 -3.52 -3.14 1.99
CA THR A 19 -3.24 -3.53 3.37
C THR A 19 -4.48 -3.54 4.27
N ALA A 20 -5.43 -2.63 4.04
CA ALA A 20 -6.66 -2.50 4.80
C ALA A 20 -7.87 -3.14 4.10
N THR A 21 -7.75 -3.63 2.85
CA THR A 21 -8.87 -4.27 2.14
C THR A 21 -8.51 -5.61 1.53
N LEU A 22 -7.56 -5.66 0.58
CA LEU A 22 -7.29 -6.90 -0.15
C LEU A 22 -6.69 -8.00 0.73
N LEU A 23 -5.64 -7.69 1.50
CA LEU A 23 -4.99 -8.67 2.37
C LEU A 23 -5.94 -9.15 3.49
N PRO A 24 -6.67 -8.28 4.21
CA PRO A 24 -7.68 -8.72 5.17
C PRO A 24 -8.74 -9.62 4.55
N HIS A 25 -9.22 -9.30 3.35
CA HIS A 25 -10.20 -10.13 2.65
C HIS A 25 -9.66 -11.55 2.38
N LEU A 26 -8.43 -11.68 1.90
CA LEU A 26 -7.77 -12.99 1.74
C LEU A 26 -7.61 -13.71 3.08
N LEU A 27 -7.19 -13.01 4.13
CA LEU A 27 -6.99 -13.62 5.44
C LEU A 27 -8.30 -14.18 6.03
N MET A 28 -9.41 -13.45 5.86
CA MET A 28 -10.73 -13.83 6.38
C MET A 28 -11.48 -14.84 5.50
N ALA A 29 -11.00 -15.11 4.28
CA ALA A 29 -11.66 -16.00 3.34
C ALA A 29 -11.86 -17.41 3.91
N ASN A 30 -12.98 -18.04 3.53
CA ASN A 30 -13.37 -19.39 3.93
C ASN A 30 -13.31 -19.63 5.46
N GLY A 31 -13.75 -18.66 6.26
CA GLY A 31 -13.71 -18.77 7.73
C GLY A 31 -12.29 -18.71 8.27
N PHE A 32 -11.56 -17.65 7.92
CA PHE A 32 -10.18 -17.40 8.37
C PHE A 32 -9.16 -18.48 7.97
N GLU A 33 -9.44 -19.28 6.93
CA GLU A 33 -8.47 -20.23 6.39
C GLU A 33 -7.21 -19.50 5.90
N GLY A 34 -7.35 -18.25 5.45
CA GLY A 34 -6.20 -17.46 5.03
C GLY A 34 -5.24 -17.12 6.16
N VAL A 35 -5.75 -16.82 7.35
CA VAL A 35 -4.92 -16.68 8.56
C VAL A 35 -4.18 -17.98 8.85
N ARG A 36 -4.87 -19.12 8.79
CA ARG A 36 -4.26 -20.44 9.03
C ARG A 36 -3.13 -20.74 8.06
N ILE A 37 -3.36 -20.51 6.76
CA ILE A 37 -2.35 -20.71 5.71
C ILE A 37 -1.13 -19.82 5.97
N LEU A 38 -1.35 -18.52 6.23
CA LEU A 38 -0.27 -17.58 6.49
C LEU A 38 0.53 -17.99 7.73
N PHE A 39 -0.13 -18.28 8.85
CA PHE A 39 0.55 -18.62 10.10
C PHE A 39 1.29 -19.96 10.01
N LYS A 40 0.73 -20.97 9.32
CA LYS A 40 1.46 -22.21 9.04
C LYS A 40 2.71 -21.98 8.22
N TYR A 41 2.63 -21.10 7.21
CA TYR A 41 3.80 -20.73 6.42
C TYR A 41 4.87 -20.04 7.27
N LEU A 42 4.48 -19.09 8.13
CA LEU A 42 5.40 -18.28 8.92
C LEU A 42 5.97 -19.01 10.15
N PHE A 43 5.17 -19.85 10.79
CA PHE A 43 5.49 -20.41 12.10
C PHE A 43 5.50 -21.95 12.13
N GLY A 44 5.12 -22.62 11.04
CA GLY A 44 5.09 -24.08 10.90
C GLY A 44 3.77 -24.74 11.35
N ASP A 45 3.72 -26.07 11.30
CA ASP A 45 2.48 -26.84 11.55
C ASP A 45 2.13 -27.05 13.04
N ILE A 46 2.96 -26.55 13.96
CA ILE A 46 2.79 -26.76 15.41
C ILE A 46 1.53 -26.01 15.95
N PHE A 47 0.93 -25.10 15.15
CA PHE A 47 -0.17 -24.21 15.55
C PHE A 47 -1.57 -24.83 15.55
N VAL A 48 -1.73 -26.09 15.14
CA VAL A 48 -3.06 -26.70 14.91
C VAL A 48 -3.88 -26.91 16.20
N GLN A 49 -3.40 -26.53 17.38
CA GLN A 49 -4.07 -26.81 18.66
C GLN A 49 -4.93 -25.67 19.25
N ASN A 50 -4.85 -24.43 18.74
CA ASN A 50 -5.51 -23.27 19.37
C ASN A 50 -6.78 -22.81 18.64
N GLY A 51 -7.82 -23.66 18.58
CA GLY A 51 -9.22 -23.29 18.26
C GLY A 51 -9.48 -22.39 17.04
N ASP A 52 -10.72 -21.90 16.92
CA ASP A 52 -11.15 -20.95 15.89
C ASP A 52 -11.03 -19.48 16.35
N ASP A 53 -10.01 -19.17 17.15
CA ASP A 53 -9.83 -17.86 17.78
C ASP A 53 -8.97 -16.93 16.91
N TYR A 54 -9.62 -16.27 15.96
CA TYR A 54 -8.99 -15.42 14.95
C TYR A 54 -9.36 -13.95 15.13
N GLU A 55 -8.42 -13.08 14.77
CA GLU A 55 -8.68 -11.64 14.68
C GLU A 55 -7.89 -11.02 13.53
N VAL A 56 -8.51 -10.13 12.78
CA VAL A 56 -7.88 -9.36 11.69
C VAL A 56 -8.37 -7.93 11.79
N VAL A 57 -7.48 -7.00 12.14
CA VAL A 57 -7.79 -5.58 12.34
C VAL A 57 -6.86 -4.72 11.51
N SER A 58 -7.41 -3.97 10.57
CA SER A 58 -6.67 -2.98 9.78
C SER A 58 -6.56 -1.66 10.54
N GLU A 59 -5.40 -0.99 10.46
CA GLU A 59 -5.15 0.32 11.04
C GLU A 59 -5.48 0.44 12.54
N VAL A 60 -5.14 -0.60 13.33
CA VAL A 60 -5.31 -0.56 14.79
C VAL A 60 -4.47 0.57 15.38
N ASP A 61 -5.07 1.45 16.19
CA ASP A 61 -4.37 2.56 16.82
C ASP A 61 -4.18 2.25 18.31
N PRO A 62 -3.07 1.63 18.72
CA PRO A 62 -2.97 1.02 20.04
C PRO A 62 -3.18 2.05 21.15
N VAL A 63 -2.58 3.24 21.00
CA VAL A 63 -2.60 4.29 22.02
C VAL A 63 -3.96 4.99 22.07
N ARG A 64 -4.56 5.31 20.92
CA ARG A 64 -5.91 5.91 20.88
C ARG A 64 -6.93 4.95 21.48
N ASP A 65 -6.92 3.70 21.01
CA ASP A 65 -7.94 2.71 21.35
C ASP A 65 -7.76 2.22 22.79
N GLY A 66 -6.53 2.03 23.25
CA GLY A 66 -6.22 1.74 24.66
C GLY A 66 -6.52 2.92 25.60
N GLY A 67 -6.35 4.16 25.13
CA GLY A 67 -6.65 5.37 25.89
C GLY A 67 -8.14 5.59 26.21
N ILE A 68 -9.04 4.89 25.51
CA ILE A 68 -10.48 4.87 25.84
C ILE A 68 -10.68 4.23 27.21
N TYR A 69 -9.92 3.18 27.51
CA TYR A 69 -10.10 2.35 28.70
C TYR A 69 -9.09 2.64 29.81
N ASN A 70 -7.96 3.29 29.50
CA ASN A 70 -6.88 3.55 30.46
C ASN A 70 -6.45 5.02 30.46
N SER A 71 -6.55 5.66 31.63
CA SER A 71 -6.22 7.08 31.79
C SER A 71 -4.73 7.41 31.68
N MET A 72 -3.82 6.46 31.94
CA MET A 72 -2.39 6.65 31.72
C MET A 72 -2.08 6.65 30.22
N ILE A 73 -2.60 5.68 29.48
CA ILE A 73 -2.44 5.63 28.01
C ILE A 73 -3.07 6.87 27.36
N ARG A 74 -4.22 7.34 27.87
CA ARG A 74 -4.85 8.57 27.40
C ARG A 74 -3.96 9.80 27.57
N LYS A 75 -3.18 9.87 28.65
CA LYS A 75 -2.20 10.96 28.84
C LYS A 75 -1.10 10.88 27.80
N GLU A 76 -0.56 9.69 27.53
CA GLU A 76 0.44 9.47 26.48
C GLU A 76 -0.10 9.88 25.10
N PHE A 77 -1.34 9.50 24.75
CA PHE A 77 -1.99 9.92 23.52
C PHE A 77 -2.14 11.44 23.42
N ASN A 78 -2.54 12.12 24.50
CA ASN A 78 -2.70 13.57 24.50
C ASN A 78 -1.37 14.33 24.35
N LEU A 79 -0.27 13.74 24.83
CA LEU A 79 1.07 14.34 24.75
C LEU A 79 1.71 14.12 23.38
N ASN A 80 1.64 12.89 22.87
CA ASN A 80 2.38 12.47 21.68
C ASN A 80 1.52 12.32 20.42
N GLY A 81 0.19 12.42 20.56
CA GLY A 81 -0.77 12.22 19.48
C GLY A 81 -0.86 10.75 19.03
N ARG A 82 -1.21 10.57 17.75
CA ARG A 82 -1.25 9.27 17.10
C ARG A 82 0.17 8.78 16.85
N VAL A 83 0.59 7.75 17.58
CA VAL A 83 1.91 7.13 17.44
C VAL A 83 1.78 5.90 16.56
N ALA A 84 2.55 5.89 15.47
CA ALA A 84 2.78 4.78 14.52
C ALA A 84 1.76 3.63 14.57
N VAL A 85 0.75 3.72 13.70
CA VAL A 85 -0.31 2.72 13.57
C VAL A 85 0.14 1.66 12.56
N PRO A 86 0.16 0.36 12.93
CA PRO A 86 0.42 -0.70 11.97
C PRO A 86 -0.72 -0.79 10.94
N ASP A 87 -0.37 -1.14 9.71
CA ASP A 87 -1.35 -1.33 8.66
C ASP A 87 -2.30 -2.49 8.98
N LEU A 88 -1.78 -3.57 9.57
CA LEU A 88 -2.57 -4.75 9.88
C LEU A 88 -2.11 -5.45 11.17
N PHE A 89 -3.09 -5.87 11.96
CA PHE A 89 -2.91 -6.70 13.14
C PHE A 89 -3.67 -8.00 12.91
N VAL A 90 -2.98 -9.13 13.00
CA VAL A 90 -3.54 -10.47 12.77
C VAL A 90 -3.26 -11.34 13.98
N ARG A 91 -4.27 -12.02 14.50
CA ARG A 91 -4.14 -12.92 15.64
C ARG A 91 -4.69 -14.30 15.32
N TRP A 92 -4.01 -15.31 15.83
CA TRP A 92 -4.54 -16.67 15.97
C TRP A 92 -4.13 -17.24 17.32
N GLY A 93 -5.10 -17.39 18.22
CA GLY A 93 -4.86 -17.82 19.60
C GLY A 93 -3.95 -16.85 20.36
N ASP A 94 -2.83 -17.37 20.85
CA ASP A 94 -1.79 -16.64 21.60
C ASP A 94 -0.72 -16.00 20.68
N ARG A 95 -0.89 -16.04 19.37
CA ARG A 95 0.08 -15.47 18.42
C ARG A 95 -0.48 -14.27 17.71
N ILE A 96 0.30 -13.21 17.70
CA ILE A 96 -0.02 -11.95 17.04
C ILE A 96 1.06 -11.67 15.99
N LEU A 97 0.62 -11.37 14.78
CA LEU A 97 1.43 -10.85 13.70
C LEU A 97 1.02 -9.39 13.45
N VAL A 98 1.94 -8.47 13.70
CA VAL A 98 1.78 -7.04 13.42
C VAL A 98 2.50 -6.75 12.11
N ILE A 99 1.76 -6.26 11.11
CA ILE A 99 2.29 -6.03 9.76
C ILE A 99 2.29 -4.53 9.46
N GLU A 100 3.45 -4.05 9.07
CA GLU A 100 3.65 -2.78 8.42
C GLU A 100 3.98 -3.03 6.95
N ALA A 101 3.20 -2.46 6.02
CA ALA A 101 3.18 -2.91 4.65
C ALA A 101 3.37 -1.78 3.64
N LYS A 102 4.40 -1.92 2.80
CA LYS A 102 4.75 -0.98 1.74
C LYS A 102 4.66 -1.67 0.39
N PHE A 103 3.67 -1.28 -0.41
CA PHE A 103 3.46 -1.86 -1.73
C PHE A 103 4.07 -0.98 -2.84
N PHE A 104 3.75 0.30 -2.86
CA PHE A 104 4.17 1.19 -3.96
C PHE A 104 5.22 2.22 -3.52
N THR A 105 5.48 2.36 -2.22
CA THR A 105 6.64 3.10 -1.70
C THR A 105 7.84 2.19 -1.50
N GLN A 106 9.02 2.80 -1.55
CA GLN A 106 10.26 2.24 -1.06
C GLN A 106 10.87 3.21 -0.06
N PRO A 107 10.37 3.25 1.19
CA PRO A 107 11.00 4.04 2.23
C PRO A 107 12.44 3.55 2.43
N ASN A 108 13.31 4.44 2.90
CA ASN A 108 14.66 4.01 3.23
C ASN A 108 14.65 3.10 4.47
N ASN A 109 15.71 2.31 4.66
CA ASN A 109 15.76 1.34 5.76
C ASN A 109 15.63 1.98 7.14
N THR A 110 16.20 3.17 7.34
CA THR A 110 16.10 3.90 8.61
C THR A 110 14.64 4.25 8.93
N ASP A 111 13.90 4.78 7.96
CA ASP A 111 12.48 5.12 8.13
C ASP A 111 11.64 3.88 8.49
N LEU A 112 11.92 2.72 7.85
CA LEU A 112 11.22 1.47 8.12
C LEU A 112 11.49 0.96 9.54
N ILE A 113 12.75 0.97 9.97
CA ILE A 113 13.17 0.54 11.30
C ILE A 113 12.58 1.46 12.37
N ASP A 114 12.65 2.78 12.16
CA ASP A 114 12.07 3.76 13.08
C ASP A 114 10.56 3.58 13.20
N GLN A 115 9.86 3.33 12.09
CA GLN A 115 8.42 3.08 12.08
C GLN A 115 8.06 1.81 12.87
N LEU A 116 8.76 0.69 12.65
CA LEU A 116 8.59 -0.52 13.44
C LEU A 116 8.87 -0.29 14.93
N SER A 117 9.97 0.40 15.26
CA SER A 117 10.34 0.68 16.65
C SER A 117 9.25 1.48 17.38
N GLN A 118 8.63 2.44 16.70
CA GLN A 118 7.51 3.21 17.25
C GLN A 118 6.27 2.35 17.44
N GLN A 119 5.95 1.45 16.50
CA GLN A 119 4.83 0.50 16.62
C GLN A 119 5.03 -0.46 17.80
N LYS A 120 6.24 -1.01 17.96
CA LYS A 120 6.60 -1.87 19.09
C LYS A 120 6.31 -1.17 20.42
N LYS A 121 6.84 0.04 20.59
CA LYS A 121 6.63 0.84 21.81
C LYS A 121 5.16 1.14 22.06
N ALA A 122 4.40 1.49 21.01
CA ALA A 122 2.97 1.78 21.12
C ALA A 122 2.16 0.55 21.56
N ILE A 123 2.48 -0.62 21.01
CA ILE A 123 1.81 -1.88 21.37
C ILE A 123 2.22 -2.29 22.79
N GLU A 124 3.52 -2.34 23.12
CA GLU A 124 4.01 -2.68 24.46
C GLU A 124 3.37 -1.84 25.57
N LEU A 125 3.17 -0.54 25.31
CA LEU A 125 2.51 0.37 26.25
C LEU A 125 1.10 -0.09 26.62
N VAL A 126 0.36 -0.66 25.67
CA VAL A 126 -1.05 -1.02 25.87
C VAL A 126 -1.27 -2.50 26.20
N MET A 127 -0.33 -3.38 25.82
CA MET A 127 -0.47 -4.84 25.98
C MET A 127 -0.84 -5.26 27.40
N ASN A 128 -0.23 -4.66 28.42
CA ASN A 128 -0.49 -4.94 29.84
C ASN A 128 -1.92 -4.62 30.29
N TYR A 129 -2.70 -3.93 29.46
CA TYR A 129 -4.08 -3.51 29.74
C TYR A 129 -5.09 -4.17 28.80
N THR A 130 -4.66 -5.20 28.05
CA THR A 130 -5.49 -5.96 27.13
C THR A 130 -5.64 -7.42 27.58
N SER A 131 -6.59 -8.13 27.01
CA SER A 131 -6.71 -9.59 27.17
C SER A 131 -5.66 -10.38 26.40
N TYR A 132 -4.75 -9.71 25.68
CA TYR A 132 -3.78 -10.37 24.82
C TYR A 132 -2.54 -10.90 25.56
N LEU A 133 -2.43 -10.81 26.89
CA LEU A 133 -1.33 -11.46 27.61
C LEU A 133 -1.66 -12.94 27.92
N PRO A 134 -0.72 -13.89 27.74
CA PRO A 134 0.70 -13.73 27.37
C PRO A 134 0.99 -14.03 25.88
N SER A 135 0.45 -13.25 24.94
CA SER A 135 0.64 -13.52 23.51
C SER A 135 2.08 -13.31 23.04
N ASN A 136 2.51 -14.14 22.09
CA ASN A 136 3.74 -14.00 21.33
C ASN A 136 3.50 -13.06 20.14
N ILE A 137 4.11 -11.88 20.17
CA ILE A 137 3.98 -10.87 19.12
C ILE A 137 5.19 -10.92 18.19
N VAL A 138 4.93 -11.03 16.90
CA VAL A 138 5.92 -10.97 15.83
C VAL A 138 5.60 -9.77 14.95
N TYR A 139 6.61 -8.95 14.68
CA TYR A 139 6.48 -7.79 13.80
C TYR A 139 6.97 -8.16 12.40
N CYS A 140 6.31 -7.62 11.38
CA CYS A 140 6.59 -7.95 9.99
C CYS A 140 6.57 -6.70 9.11
N LEU A 141 7.64 -6.51 8.34
CA LEU A 141 7.64 -5.63 7.18
C LEU A 141 7.20 -6.42 5.95
N LEU A 142 6.10 -6.00 5.34
CA LEU A 142 5.60 -6.56 4.08
C LEU A 142 5.89 -5.58 2.94
N LEU A 143 6.96 -5.83 2.20
CA LEU A 143 7.51 -4.92 1.20
C LEU A 143 7.22 -5.40 -0.22
N PHE A 144 7.33 -4.53 -1.22
CA PHE A 144 7.32 -5.01 -2.61
C PHE A 144 8.66 -5.63 -3.01
N LEU A 145 9.76 -4.96 -2.66
CA LEU A 145 11.13 -5.46 -2.79
C LEU A 145 11.79 -5.51 -1.42
N LYS A 146 12.53 -6.58 -1.16
CA LYS A 146 13.34 -6.74 0.05
C LYS A 146 14.69 -6.04 -0.15
N PRO A 147 15.03 -4.99 0.62
CA PRO A 147 16.35 -4.37 0.54
C PRO A 147 17.42 -5.36 1.03
N ASN A 148 18.55 -5.45 0.32
CA ASN A 148 19.63 -6.39 0.65
C ASN A 148 20.33 -6.07 1.98
N ASP A 149 20.27 -4.82 2.41
CA ASP A 149 20.92 -4.26 3.58
C ASP A 149 19.95 -4.05 4.77
N LEU A 150 18.68 -4.40 4.60
CA LEU A 150 17.70 -4.32 5.68
C LEU A 150 17.89 -5.51 6.63
N ILE A 151 18.40 -5.21 7.82
CA ILE A 151 18.57 -6.19 8.91
C ILE A 151 17.46 -5.93 9.93
N PRO A 152 16.39 -6.74 9.95
CA PRO A 152 15.37 -6.65 10.99
C PRO A 152 15.96 -6.90 12.38
N GLU A 153 15.36 -6.31 13.41
CA GLU A 153 15.71 -6.63 14.79
C GLU A 153 15.36 -8.08 15.13
N ASN A 154 15.97 -8.62 16.19
CA ASN A 154 15.82 -10.03 16.57
C ASN A 154 14.34 -10.46 16.68
N GLY A 155 13.91 -11.33 15.78
CA GLY A 155 12.57 -11.93 15.75
C GLY A 155 11.60 -11.27 14.77
N ASP A 156 11.92 -10.11 14.20
CA ASP A 156 11.07 -9.47 13.18
C ASP A 156 11.23 -10.15 11.82
N LEU A 157 10.14 -10.18 11.06
CA LEU A 157 10.09 -10.78 9.74
C LEU A 157 10.12 -9.71 8.65
N VAL A 158 10.77 -10.03 7.53
CA VAL A 158 10.69 -9.21 6.31
C VAL A 158 10.22 -10.09 5.17
N PHE A 159 9.01 -9.81 4.72
CA PHE A 159 8.27 -10.49 3.67
C PHE A 159 8.04 -9.60 2.47
N THR A 160 7.70 -10.24 1.36
CA THR A 160 7.33 -9.56 0.12
C THR A 160 5.90 -9.85 -0.29
N TRP A 161 5.30 -8.93 -1.04
CA TRP A 161 4.00 -9.17 -1.68
C TRP A 161 4.02 -10.34 -2.67
N TYR A 162 5.19 -10.69 -3.22
CA TYR A 162 5.39 -11.93 -3.97
C TYR A 162 5.18 -13.17 -3.11
N GLU A 163 5.74 -13.19 -1.92
CA GLU A 163 5.56 -14.30 -0.99
C GLU A 163 4.09 -14.42 -0.58
N ILE A 164 3.40 -13.31 -0.31
CA ILE A 164 1.94 -13.31 -0.08
C ILE A 164 1.18 -13.90 -1.28
N GLN A 165 1.50 -13.48 -2.50
CA GLN A 165 0.89 -14.05 -3.71
C GLN A 165 1.12 -15.56 -3.81
N ASN A 166 2.34 -16.03 -3.51
CA ASN A 166 2.69 -17.44 -3.58
C ASN A 166 1.96 -18.26 -2.51
N ILE A 167 1.87 -17.75 -1.28
CA ILE A 167 1.14 -18.36 -0.17
C ILE A 167 -0.32 -18.60 -0.54
N PHE A 168 -0.97 -17.58 -1.13
CA PHE A 168 -2.39 -17.67 -1.51
C PHE A 168 -2.62 -18.24 -2.92
N SER A 169 -1.55 -18.65 -3.63
CA SER A 169 -1.68 -19.22 -4.99
C SER A 169 -2.49 -20.52 -5.03
N ILE A 170 -2.56 -21.24 -3.91
CA ILE A 170 -3.42 -22.43 -3.76
C ILE A 170 -4.91 -22.13 -4.00
N TRP A 171 -5.31 -20.86 -3.87
CA TRP A 171 -6.67 -20.41 -4.11
C TRP A 171 -6.91 -19.91 -5.54
N ASP A 172 -5.91 -19.95 -6.40
CA ASP A 172 -6.01 -19.65 -7.83
C ASP A 172 -6.63 -20.81 -8.62
N ASN A 173 -7.75 -21.34 -8.12
CA ASN A 173 -8.50 -22.42 -8.72
C ASN A 173 -9.91 -21.92 -9.07
N PRO A 174 -10.44 -22.19 -10.29
CA PRO A 174 -11.79 -21.83 -10.70
C PRO A 174 -12.92 -22.31 -9.76
N ASN A 175 -12.65 -23.30 -8.93
CA ASN A 175 -13.60 -23.85 -7.96
C ASN A 175 -13.73 -23.01 -6.67
N ASN A 176 -12.86 -22.03 -6.45
CA ASN A 176 -13.00 -21.08 -5.33
C ASN A 176 -14.05 -20.00 -5.64
N SER A 177 -14.43 -19.25 -4.61
CA SER A 177 -15.37 -18.14 -4.77
C SER A 177 -14.79 -17.04 -5.67
N TYR A 178 -15.68 -16.40 -6.43
CA TYR A 178 -15.30 -15.39 -7.43
C TYR A 178 -14.52 -14.22 -6.86
N ASP A 179 -14.87 -13.78 -5.64
CA ASP A 179 -14.21 -12.70 -4.90
C ASP A 179 -12.75 -13.03 -4.54
N ILE A 180 -12.46 -14.26 -4.12
CA ILE A 180 -11.09 -14.73 -3.84
C ILE A 180 -10.27 -14.74 -5.14
N ILE A 181 -10.81 -15.33 -6.20
CA ILE A 181 -10.14 -15.39 -7.52
C ILE A 181 -9.88 -13.97 -8.04
N HIS A 182 -10.88 -13.09 -7.95
CA HIS A 182 -10.75 -11.70 -8.35
C HIS A 182 -9.66 -10.97 -7.56
N THR A 183 -9.64 -11.14 -6.24
CA THR A 183 -8.66 -10.53 -5.33
C THR A 183 -7.23 -10.98 -5.65
N ILE A 184 -7.00 -12.28 -5.86
CA ILE A 184 -5.71 -12.83 -6.30
C ILE A 184 -5.32 -12.25 -7.67
N GLY A 185 -6.28 -12.14 -8.58
CA GLY A 185 -6.08 -11.53 -9.89
C GLY A 185 -5.65 -10.05 -9.80
N VAL A 186 -6.24 -9.27 -8.90
CA VAL A 186 -5.84 -7.88 -8.63
C VAL A 186 -4.42 -7.84 -8.08
N LEU A 187 -4.09 -8.67 -7.08
CA LEU A 187 -2.76 -8.75 -6.50
C LEU A 187 -1.69 -9.06 -7.57
N LYS A 188 -1.91 -10.09 -8.39
CA LYS A 188 -1.01 -10.47 -9.49
C LYS A 188 -0.77 -9.34 -10.49
N ARG A 189 -1.84 -8.66 -10.92
CA ARG A 189 -1.74 -7.54 -11.88
C ARG A 189 -0.96 -6.38 -11.28
N SER A 190 -1.20 -6.05 -10.02
CA SER A 190 -0.50 -4.96 -9.34
C SER A 190 0.98 -5.27 -9.10
N ILE A 191 1.29 -6.50 -8.73
CA ILE A 191 2.67 -6.97 -8.59
C ILE A 191 3.42 -6.84 -9.92
N LYS A 192 2.85 -7.38 -11.02
CA LYS A 192 3.42 -7.25 -12.37
C LYS A 192 3.62 -5.80 -12.78
N ARG A 193 2.63 -4.95 -12.54
CA ARG A 193 2.71 -3.51 -12.83
C ARG A 193 3.84 -2.85 -12.06
N ALA A 194 4.00 -3.15 -10.77
CA ALA A 194 5.06 -2.60 -9.96
C ALA A 194 6.45 -3.05 -10.45
N GLU A 195 6.64 -4.29 -10.91
CA GLU A 195 7.90 -4.71 -11.54
C GLU A 195 8.22 -3.93 -12.80
N GLU A 196 7.21 -3.74 -13.65
CA GLU A 196 7.36 -2.98 -14.88
C GLU A 196 7.76 -1.54 -14.52
N GLU A 197 7.08 -0.91 -13.57
CA GLU A 197 7.40 0.45 -13.11
C GLU A 197 8.83 0.56 -12.56
N ILE A 198 9.33 -0.42 -11.79
CA ILE A 198 10.70 -0.41 -11.26
C ILE A 198 11.76 -0.55 -12.37
N LYS A 199 11.50 -1.36 -13.41
CA LYS A 199 12.42 -1.44 -14.56
C LYS A 199 12.61 -0.09 -15.26
N PHE A 200 11.66 0.83 -15.09
CA PHE A 200 11.71 2.19 -15.67
C PHE A 200 11.99 3.29 -14.63
N SER A 201 11.95 3.02 -13.32
CA SER A 201 12.02 4.05 -12.26
C SER A 201 13.38 4.74 -12.19
N ASP A 202 14.46 4.02 -12.44
CA ASP A 202 15.82 4.59 -12.49
C ASP A 202 16.06 5.41 -13.76
N ARG A 203 15.10 5.40 -14.68
CA ARG A 203 15.28 5.94 -16.02
C ARG A 203 14.41 7.16 -16.30
N ILE A 204 13.24 7.33 -15.68
CA ILE A 204 12.32 8.41 -16.05
C ILE A 204 12.31 9.51 -14.98
N THR A 205 12.93 10.65 -15.28
CA THR A 205 12.78 11.87 -14.49
C THR A 205 11.45 12.52 -14.85
N PHE A 206 10.59 12.76 -13.86
CA PHE A 206 9.33 13.47 -14.09
C PHE A 206 9.13 14.61 -13.08
N SER A 207 8.33 15.59 -13.46
CA SER A 207 7.82 16.64 -12.58
C SER A 207 6.35 16.39 -12.29
N ARG A 208 5.87 16.81 -11.13
CA ARG A 208 4.46 16.66 -10.74
C ARG A 208 3.73 17.99 -10.88
N ILE A 209 2.48 17.91 -11.33
CA ILE A 209 1.52 19.01 -11.41
C ILE A 209 0.27 18.58 -10.64
N ASN A 210 -0.24 19.42 -9.74
CA ASN A 210 -1.16 18.98 -8.69
C ASN A 210 -2.64 19.03 -9.08
N SER A 211 -2.97 19.58 -10.25
CA SER A 211 -4.33 19.58 -10.77
C SER A 211 -4.35 19.71 -12.28
N PHE A 212 -5.50 19.43 -12.89
CA PHE A 212 -5.69 19.62 -14.32
C PHE A 212 -5.63 21.11 -14.70
N ASP A 213 -6.20 22.00 -13.89
CA ASP A 213 -6.12 23.45 -14.12
C ASP A 213 -4.67 23.96 -14.05
N GLU A 214 -3.88 23.43 -13.12
CA GLU A 214 -2.45 23.74 -13.03
C GLU A 214 -1.72 23.23 -14.28
N LEU A 215 -2.07 22.04 -14.78
CA LEU A 215 -1.51 21.49 -16.01
C LEU A 215 -1.78 22.41 -17.20
N LEU A 216 -3.02 22.86 -17.38
CA LEU A 216 -3.39 23.79 -18.45
C LEU A 216 -2.60 25.09 -18.37
N LYS A 217 -2.45 25.67 -17.18
CA LYS A 217 -1.66 26.90 -16.96
C LYS A 217 -0.18 26.71 -17.27
N GLN A 218 0.35 25.50 -17.05
CA GLN A 218 1.75 25.19 -17.28
C GLN A 218 2.07 24.75 -18.72
N ILE A 219 1.07 24.49 -19.58
CA ILE A 219 1.29 24.06 -20.97
C ILE A 219 2.39 24.87 -21.68
N PRO A 220 2.38 26.22 -21.69
CA PRO A 220 3.41 27.00 -22.39
C PRO A 220 4.83 26.70 -21.89
N ASN A 221 4.99 26.52 -20.58
CA ASN A 221 6.28 26.20 -19.94
C ASN A 221 6.70 24.75 -20.17
N LEU A 222 5.76 23.82 -20.20
CA LEU A 222 6.04 22.41 -20.47
C LEU A 222 6.47 22.19 -21.92
N THR A 223 5.81 22.87 -22.86
CA THR A 223 6.20 22.84 -24.27
C THR A 223 7.58 23.47 -24.48
N SER A 224 7.90 24.59 -23.83
CA SER A 224 9.21 25.23 -23.96
C SER A 224 10.35 24.43 -23.33
N THR A 225 10.07 23.63 -22.30
CA THR A 225 11.05 22.77 -21.63
C THR A 225 11.13 21.35 -22.20
N GLY A 226 10.39 21.04 -23.26
CA GLY A 226 10.37 19.71 -23.89
C GLY A 226 9.64 18.63 -23.09
N LYS A 227 8.99 18.98 -21.97
CA LYS A 227 8.20 18.08 -21.13
C LYS A 227 6.82 17.81 -21.74
N ILE A 228 6.82 17.16 -22.89
CA ILE A 228 5.64 16.95 -23.73
C ILE A 228 4.88 15.67 -23.41
N TRP A 229 5.31 14.89 -22.42
CA TRP A 229 4.67 13.62 -22.06
C TRP A 229 3.99 13.72 -20.71
N VAL A 230 2.75 13.23 -20.61
CA VAL A 230 1.94 13.24 -19.40
C VAL A 230 1.60 11.81 -18.98
N GLY A 231 1.81 11.48 -17.70
CA GLY A 231 1.52 10.17 -17.15
C GLY A 231 0.03 9.86 -17.15
N PHE A 232 -0.36 8.82 -17.88
CA PHE A 232 -1.73 8.40 -18.11
C PHE A 232 -1.82 6.87 -18.33
N GLY A 233 -1.78 6.11 -17.24
CA GLY A 233 -1.62 4.65 -17.28
C GLY A 233 -2.76 3.84 -17.92
N GLU A 234 -3.96 4.40 -18.03
CA GLU A 234 -5.13 3.74 -18.62
C GLU A 234 -5.33 4.08 -20.11
N GLY A 235 -4.44 4.91 -20.70
CA GLY A 235 -4.62 5.47 -22.04
C GLY A 235 -5.75 6.50 -22.12
N LEU A 236 -5.73 7.40 -23.12
CA LEU A 236 -6.76 8.43 -23.28
C LEU A 236 -8.12 7.88 -23.74
N ASP A 237 -8.13 6.69 -24.32
CA ASP A 237 -9.33 6.07 -24.89
C ASP A 237 -10.34 5.63 -23.82
N THR A 238 -9.87 5.40 -22.59
CA THR A 238 -10.71 5.02 -21.45
C THR A 238 -11.44 6.21 -20.82
N VAL A 239 -11.07 7.44 -21.19
CA VAL A 239 -11.73 8.66 -20.69
C VAL A 239 -12.97 8.96 -21.53
N SER A 240 -14.14 8.68 -20.95
CA SER A 240 -15.44 8.90 -21.60
C SER A 240 -16.06 10.26 -21.27
N ASP A 241 -15.67 10.89 -20.16
CA ASP A 241 -16.22 12.17 -19.72
C ASP A 241 -15.15 13.11 -19.15
N LEU A 242 -15.55 14.37 -19.00
CA LEU A 242 -14.68 15.43 -18.51
C LEU A 242 -14.23 15.19 -17.04
N ASN A 243 -15.08 14.56 -16.23
CA ASN A 243 -14.80 14.30 -14.82
C ASN A 243 -13.65 13.31 -14.63
N GLY A 244 -13.60 12.25 -15.45
CA GLY A 244 -12.51 11.28 -15.45
C GLY A 244 -11.14 11.88 -15.80
N LEU A 245 -11.15 13.02 -16.50
CA LEU A 245 -9.94 13.78 -16.82
C LEU A 245 -9.57 14.78 -15.71
N ILE A 246 -10.54 15.58 -15.23
CA ILE A 246 -10.30 16.71 -14.32
C ILE A 246 -10.08 16.27 -12.87
N HIS A 247 -10.77 15.22 -12.40
CA HIS A 247 -10.71 14.81 -10.99
C HIS A 247 -9.48 13.97 -10.61
N ARG A 248 -8.48 13.88 -11.50
CA ARG A 248 -7.20 13.28 -11.16
C ARG A 248 -6.47 14.16 -10.15
N SER A 249 -5.95 13.53 -9.09
CA SER A 249 -5.24 14.21 -8.00
C SER A 249 -3.92 14.85 -8.43
N HIS A 250 -3.37 14.45 -9.58
CA HIS A 250 -2.14 15.01 -10.15
C HIS A 250 -1.90 14.50 -11.58
N PHE A 251 -0.94 15.15 -12.23
CA PHE A 251 -0.32 14.75 -13.49
C PHE A 251 1.19 14.65 -13.30
N LYS A 252 1.80 13.63 -13.91
CA LYS A 252 3.25 13.51 -14.02
C LYS A 252 3.65 13.98 -15.41
N VAL A 253 4.72 14.76 -15.54
CA VAL A 253 5.20 15.25 -16.83
C VAL A 253 6.68 14.96 -17.02
N THR A 254 7.07 14.49 -18.20
CA THR A 254 8.46 14.15 -18.53
C THR A 254 8.80 14.59 -19.96
N ASP A 255 10.09 14.77 -20.22
CA ASP A 255 10.68 14.96 -21.54
C ASP A 255 11.07 13.63 -22.21
N ASP A 256 11.21 12.55 -21.43
CA ASP A 256 11.61 11.23 -21.93
C ASP A 256 10.77 10.10 -21.29
N PRO A 257 9.73 9.59 -21.97
CA PRO A 257 8.85 8.54 -21.45
C PRO A 257 9.52 7.15 -21.55
N LYS A 258 10.70 7.05 -22.17
CA LYS A 258 11.50 5.82 -22.36
C LYS A 258 10.70 4.61 -22.85
N GLY A 259 9.73 4.86 -23.72
CA GLY A 259 8.90 3.83 -24.35
C GLY A 259 7.84 3.20 -23.45
N SER A 260 7.58 3.76 -22.26
CA SER A 260 6.46 3.30 -21.42
C SER A 260 5.11 3.70 -22.05
N LYS A 261 4.18 2.75 -22.13
CA LYS A 261 2.82 2.96 -22.65
C LYS A 261 1.93 3.79 -21.72
N ASN A 262 2.40 4.09 -20.51
CA ASN A 262 1.68 4.86 -19.51
C ASN A 262 1.86 6.38 -19.68
N TRP A 263 2.37 6.83 -20.84
CA TRP A 263 2.57 8.23 -21.15
C TRP A 263 1.83 8.57 -22.44
N VAL A 264 1.13 9.70 -22.40
CA VAL A 264 0.44 10.25 -23.56
C VAL A 264 1.03 11.61 -23.86
N ARG A 265 0.99 12.04 -25.12
CA ARG A 265 1.52 13.37 -25.41
C ARG A 265 0.58 14.45 -24.88
N LEU A 266 1.16 15.58 -24.49
CA LEU A 266 0.45 16.72 -23.93
C LEU A 266 -0.59 17.29 -24.91
N ASP A 267 -0.28 17.29 -26.20
CA ASP A 267 -1.19 17.71 -27.27
C ASP A 267 -2.36 16.74 -27.45
N GLU A 268 -2.13 15.42 -27.33
CA GLU A 268 -3.19 14.41 -27.34
C GLU A 268 -4.14 14.58 -26.14
N LEU A 269 -3.58 14.74 -24.94
CA LEU A 269 -4.35 14.98 -23.72
C LEU A 269 -5.17 16.27 -23.81
N TYR A 270 -4.58 17.35 -24.32
CA TYR A 270 -5.27 18.62 -24.51
C TYR A 270 -6.36 18.52 -25.57
N SER A 271 -6.11 17.80 -26.67
CA SER A 271 -7.13 17.55 -27.71
C SER A 271 -8.31 16.77 -27.16
N LYS A 272 -8.07 15.74 -26.33
CA LYS A 272 -9.12 14.97 -25.65
C LYS A 272 -9.90 15.84 -24.66
N TYR A 273 -9.25 16.75 -23.94
CA TYR A 273 -9.92 17.71 -23.06
C TYR A 273 -10.87 18.62 -23.85
N LEU A 274 -10.40 19.20 -24.96
CA LEU A 274 -11.24 20.06 -25.79
C LEU A 274 -12.42 19.29 -26.37
N SER A 275 -12.19 18.08 -26.88
CA SER A 275 -13.27 17.28 -27.44
C SER A 275 -14.35 16.96 -26.40
N LEU A 276 -13.97 16.57 -25.18
CA LEU A 276 -14.92 16.30 -24.08
C LEU A 276 -15.63 17.57 -23.60
N LYS A 277 -14.92 18.70 -23.50
CA LYS A 277 -15.49 19.97 -23.04
C LYS A 277 -16.55 20.53 -23.98
N TYR A 278 -16.34 20.38 -25.30
CA TYR A 278 -17.23 20.94 -26.33
C TYR A 278 -18.20 19.93 -26.95
N SER A 279 -18.12 18.64 -26.58
CA SER A 279 -19.14 17.65 -26.95
C SER A 279 -20.31 17.57 -25.95
N GLN A 280 -20.17 18.22 -24.79
CA GLN A 280 -21.22 18.35 -23.77
C GLN A 280 -21.98 19.69 -23.84
N SER A 281 -21.68 20.51 -24.85
CA SER A 281 -22.35 21.79 -25.16
C SER A 281 -23.13 21.67 -26.46
#